data_AF-A0A0R2U2W3-F1
#
_entry.id   AF-A0A0R2U2W3-F1
#
_cell.length_a   1.000
_cell.length_b   1.000
_cell.length_c   1.000
_cell.angle_alpha   90.00
_cell.angle_beta   90.00
_cell.angle_gamma   90.00
#
_symmetry.space_group_name_H-M   'P 1'
#
loop_
_entity.id
_entity.type
_entity.pdbx_description
1 polymer ?
#
loop_
_entity_poly.entity_id
_entity_poly.type
_entity_poly.pdbx_seq_one_letter_code
_entity_poly.pdbx_strand_id
1 'polypeptide(L)' 'MGQVTSAVYSPRLERNIGFALLDIAYEKIGTELVVETPEGRRHLNVTSLPFIDPEKKIPRQSLRA' A
#
# COMPACT_ATOMS: atom_id res chain seq x y z
N MET A 1 -2.55 -11.98 11.48
CA MET A 1 -1.28 -12.29 10.78
C MET A 1 -1.62 -12.65 9.33
N GLY A 2 -0.79 -12.29 8.37
CA GLY A 2 -1.16 -12.35 6.95
C GLY A 2 0.04 -12.46 6.01
N GLN A 3 -0.19 -12.31 4.70
CA GLN A 3 0.84 -12.43 3.67
C GLN A 3 0.70 -11.34 2.59
N VAL A 4 1.82 -10.73 2.22
CA VAL A 4 1.90 -9.83 1.05
C VAL A 4 1.94 -10.67 -0.22
N THR A 5 0.97 -10.48 -1.11
CA THR A 5 0.84 -11.25 -2.37
C THR A 5 1.51 -10.55 -3.54
N SER A 6 1.60 -9.21 -3.49
CA SER A 6 2.26 -8.41 -4.49
C SER A 6 2.81 -7.15 -3.85
N ALA A 7 4.02 -6.76 -4.23
CA ALA A 7 4.63 -5.51 -3.82
C ALA A 7 5.48 -4.95 -4.97
N VAL A 8 5.37 -3.66 -5.22
CA VAL A 8 6.11 -2.95 -6.26
C VAL A 8 6.47 -1.55 -5.78
N TYR A 9 7.63 -1.05 -6.20
CA TYR A 9 7.99 0.34 -5.99
C TYR A 9 7.19 1.23 -6.96
N SER A 10 6.53 2.26 -6.44
CA SER A 10 5.86 3.26 -7.27
C SER A 10 6.75 4.50 -7.38
N PRO A 11 7.35 4.78 -8.55
CA PRO A 11 8.17 5.98 -8.75
C PRO A 11 7.39 7.27 -8.47
N ARG A 12 6.09 7.29 -8.77
CA ARG A 12 5.23 8.46 -8.57
C ARG A 12 4.90 8.75 -7.11
N LEU A 13 4.81 7.72 -6.27
CA LEU A 13 4.55 7.88 -4.84
C LEU A 13 5.84 7.86 -4.01
N GLU A 14 6.98 7.64 -4.68
CA GLU A 14 8.32 7.45 -4.11
C GLU A 14 8.34 6.46 -2.94
N ARG A 15 7.52 5.40 -3.04
CA ARG A 15 7.37 4.38 -2.00
C ARG A 15 6.91 3.04 -2.55
N ASN A 16 7.16 1.99 -1.77
CA ASN A 16 6.62 0.66 -2.04
C ASN A 16 5.11 0.62 -1.76
N ILE A 17 4.37 0.00 -2.67
CA ILE A 17 2.94 -0.28 -2.54
C ILE A 17 2.69 -1.76 -2.83
N GLY A 18 1.67 -2.34 -2.22
CA GLY A 18 1.38 -3.75 -2.39
C GLY A 18 0.02 -4.15 -1.88
N PHE A 19 -0.36 -5.38 -2.20
CA PHE A 19 -1.54 -6.04 -1.67
C PHE A 19 -1.14 -7.11 -0.68
N ALA A 20 -1.91 -7.21 0.40
CA ALA A 20 -1.72 -8.20 1.43
C ALA A 20 -3.06 -8.83 1.81
N LEU A 21 -3.04 -10.14 2.01
CA LEU A 21 -4.12 -10.86 2.67
C LEU A 21 -3.85 -10.77 4.17
N LEU A 22 -4.76 -10.16 4.92
CA LEU A 22 -4.65 -9.95 6.36
C LEU A 22 -5.87 -10.56 7.04
N ASP A 23 -5.71 -11.01 8.29
CA ASP A 23 -6.87 -11.29 9.12
C ASP A 23 -7.68 -10.01 9.34
N ILE A 24 -9.00 -10.16 9.41
CA ILE A 24 -9.95 -9.05 9.58
C ILE A 24 -9.65 -8.15 10.79
N ALA A 25 -9.02 -8.70 11.83
CA ALA A 25 -8.59 -7.95 13.01
C ALA A 25 -7.56 -6.83 12.71
N TYR A 26 -6.87 -6.91 11.57
CA TYR A 26 -5.81 -5.97 11.16
C TYR A 26 -6.12 -5.20 9.88
N GLU A 27 -7.35 -5.28 9.34
CA GLU A 27 -7.73 -4.64 8.08
C GLU A 27 -7.95 -3.12 8.18
N LYS A 28 -7.99 -2.58 9.40
CA LYS A 28 -8.36 -1.20 9.64
C LYS A 28 -7.35 -0.25 9.00
N ILE A 29 -7.84 0.76 8.26
CA ILE A 29 -7.00 1.82 7.68
C ILE A 29 -6.20 2.53 8.77
N GLY A 30 -4.92 2.78 8.50
CA GLY A 30 -3.96 3.36 9.43
C GLY A 30 -3.29 2.36 10.36
N THR A 31 -3.65 1.07 10.31
CA THR A 31 -2.98 0.04 11.10
C THR A 31 -1.53 -0.09 10.65
N GLU A 32 -0.60 0.09 11.59
CA GLU A 32 0.83 -0.12 11.38
C GLU A 32 1.16 -1.60 11.54
N LEU A 33 1.87 -2.14 10.56
CA LEU A 33 2.29 -3.53 10.51
C LEU A 33 3.77 -3.59 10.13
N VAL A 34 4.37 -4.75 10.38
CA VAL A 34 5.73 -5.07 9.93
C VAL A 34 5.64 -6.23 8.96
N VAL A 35 6.27 -6.09 7.80
CA VAL A 35 6.47 -7.18 6.83
C VAL A 35 7.92 -7.63 6.87
N GLU A 36 8.13 -8.94 6.84
CA GLU A 36 9.44 -9.52 6.60
C GLU A 36 9.63 -9.68 5.08
N THR A 37 10.63 -9.02 4.51
CA THR A 37 11.06 -9.23 3.12
C THR A 37 12.45 -9.88 3.10
N PRO A 38 12.89 -10.46 1.96
CA PRO A 38 14.23 -11.04 1.87
C PRO A 38 15.36 -10.05 2.18
N GLU A 39 15.14 -8.76 1.92
CA GLU A 39 16.09 -7.68 2.23
C GLU A 39 15.98 -7.15 3.67
N GLY A 40 14.99 -7.61 4.45
CA GLY A 40 14.82 -7.26 5.86
C GLY A 40 13.39 -6.87 6.24
N ARG A 41 13.21 -6.57 7.52
CA ARG A 41 11.93 -6.11 8.06
C ARG A 41 11.64 -4.67 7.63
N ARG A 42 10.43 -4.42 7.16
CA ARG A 42 9.95 -3.09 6.77
C ARG A 42 8.62 -2.78 7.44
N HIS A 43 8.44 -1.51 7.81
CA HIS A 43 7.16 -1.01 8.32
C HIS A 43 6.23 -0.70 7.15
N LEU A 44 4.94 -0.97 7.33
CA LEU A 44 3.89 -0.63 6.39
C LEU A 44 2.63 -0.19 7.13
N ASN A 45 1.81 0.61 6.46
CA ASN A 45 0.54 1.07 7.00
C ASN A 45 -0.59 0.67 6.05
N VAL A 46 -1.68 0.14 6.58
CA VAL A 46 -2.87 -0.19 5.80
C VAL A 46 -3.50 1.12 5.31
N THR A 47 -3.77 1.22 4.00
CA THR A 47 -4.32 2.44 3.39
C THR A 47 -5.64 2.16 2.68
N SER A 48 -6.45 3.20 2.49
CA SER A 48 -7.69 3.12 1.70
C SER A 48 -7.41 3.07 0.21
N LEU A 49 -8.30 2.42 -0.53
CA LEU A 49 -8.41 2.60 -1.99
C LEU A 49 -9.34 3.79 -2.31
N PRO A 50 -9.00 4.66 -3.27
CA PRO A 50 -7.77 4.66 -4.06
C PRO A 50 -6.56 5.16 -3.24
N PHE A 51 -5.44 4.43 -3.33
CA PHE A 51 -4.20 4.82 -2.64
C PHE A 51 -3.43 5.95 -3.37
N ILE A 52 -3.79 6.20 -4.64
CA ILE A 52 -3.35 7.36 -5.39
C ILE A 52 -4.50 8.35 -5.35
N ASP A 53 -4.28 9.48 -4.67
CA ASP A 53 -5.22 10.59 -4.56
C ASP A 53 -6.60 10.17 -3.99
N PRO A 54 -6.68 9.96 -2.66
CA PRO A 54 -7.92 9.59 -1.97
C PRO A 54 -9.06 10.58 -2.20
N GLU A 55 -8.72 11.86 -2.41
CA GLU A 55 -9.66 12.96 -2.60
C GLU A 55 -10.09 13.14 -4.08
N LYS A 56 -9.54 12.34 -5.01
CA LYS A 56 -9.79 12.43 -6.46
C LYS A 56 -9.61 13.85 -7.02
N LYS A 57 -8.67 14.62 -6.48
CA LYS A 57 -8.34 15.97 -6.96
C LYS A 57 -7.68 15.96 -8.34
N ILE A 58 -7.06 14.86 -8.74
CA ILE A 58 -6.40 14.67 -10.03
C ILE A 58 -7.38 14.01 -11.00
N PRO A 59 -7.76 14.69 -12.09
CA PRO A 59 -8.55 14.07 -13.16
C PRO A 59 -7.84 12.83 -13.71
N ARG A 60 -8.57 11.73 -13.90
CA ARG A 60 -8.03 10.45 -14.43
C ARG A 60 -7.27 10.61 -15.77
N GLN A 61 -7.54 11.68 -16.52
CA GLN A 61 -6.88 11.98 -17.80
C GLN A 61 -5.41 12.39 -17.67
N SER A 62 -5.00 13.00 -16.55
CA SER A 62 -3.60 13.40 -16.32
C SER A 62 -2.73 12.29 -15.74
N LEU A 63 -3.27 11.07 -15.58
CA LEU A 63 -2.54 9.90 -15.05
C LEU A 63 -1.66 9.19 -16.08
N ARG A 64 -1.63 9.68 -17.33
CA ARG A 64 -0.77 9.20 -18.42
C ARG A 64 0.26 10.28 -18.73
N ALA A 65 1.42 10.21 -18.08
CA ALA A 65 2.62 10.92 -18.49
C ALA A 65 3.75 9.89 -18.57
#